data_AF-A0A7H8HYT3-F1
#
_entry.id   AF-A0A7H8HYT3-F1
#
_cell.length_a   1.000
_cell.length_b   1.000
_cell.length_c   1.000
_cell.angle_alpha   90.00
_cell.angle_beta   90.00
_cell.angle_gamma   90.00
#
_symmetry.space_group_name_H-M   'P 1'
#
loop_
_entity.id
_entity.type
_entity.pdbx_description
1 polymer ?
#
loop_
_entity_poly.entity_id
_entity_poly.type
_entity_poly.pdbx_seq_one_letter_code
_entity_poly.pdbx_strand_id
1 'polypeptide(L)'
;MSVVTGSVVVVSTASADTVDPKSWYVLVNRNSGQALDGFGYARNDGAAVVQWGRYDGTNQQWRFIDAGDGYYRLQNRNSGNVLDDFRWSKTAGSAMVQWHDLNGANQQFRLEKSPDGQVRLINRFSGMALEVQAGSRTAGARVTQFWDWGGANQQWQLVPAGSVGSTAPPTTATTPRTSVTTTSRPPGSSRPPATSTAPATTAAASTTRFMGGNTLLIGGSMNDASATAAPFDVRYNYVHSQPAPSSDYYTAARCKAEWSSWWGCWTGETTAPGFYVTWGDQHVAQATYQGKARPQKYLWTWYSLRDLGDAAGQGDGPGEVVAINRTDLLTRYLNDYRFFLQKIGTSHDLIDLEPDFWGYVRSLGSPHQVPAQVKAANPADCGTQENSAAGLAACLVAMAHKYAPNAGAGLHLTCWDWENDVQKCVKDYAELGAKNADFLVTDVSDRDAGWYAKPANGGRNTFWTDQQAAATLKFYKTMAESTGKPVVLWQVPVGNMRQNNTLNHYQDDKVDWFFSHLDQVADAHVAAILFGAGQQEQTTVETDGGNLIGKTIAYRNSGGTPLR
;
A
#
# COMPACT_ATOMS: atom_id res chain seq x y z
N MET A 1 32.12 -3.51 -70.57
CA MET A 1 32.52 -3.11 -69.20
C MET A 1 31.43 -3.58 -68.26
N SER A 2 31.62 -4.37 -67.21
CA SER A 2 32.80 -5.00 -66.64
C SER A 2 32.33 -6.20 -65.81
N VAL A 3 33.28 -7.10 -65.59
CA VAL A 3 33.24 -8.38 -64.86
C VAL A 3 32.68 -8.27 -63.44
N VAL A 4 31.93 -9.28 -62.97
CA VAL A 4 31.96 -9.68 -61.55
C VAL A 4 32.14 -11.20 -61.45
N THR A 5 33.38 -11.57 -61.16
CA THR A 5 33.83 -12.86 -60.67
C THR A 5 33.30 -13.10 -59.27
N GLY A 6 32.76 -14.30 -59.02
CA GLY A 6 32.52 -14.80 -57.68
C GLY A 6 33.83 -15.08 -56.97
N SER A 7 33.90 -14.68 -55.71
CA SER A 7 34.87 -15.17 -54.73
C SER A 7 34.16 -15.29 -53.39
N VAL A 8 34.33 -16.47 -52.79
CA VAL A 8 33.87 -16.88 -51.46
C VAL A 8 34.22 -15.82 -50.43
N VAL A 9 33.21 -15.23 -49.80
CA VAL A 9 33.43 -14.57 -48.51
C VAL A 9 33.50 -15.68 -47.48
N VAL A 10 34.72 -15.93 -47.01
CA VAL A 10 34.95 -16.48 -45.66
C VAL A 10 34.18 -15.55 -44.74
N VAL A 11 33.03 -16.00 -44.22
CA VAL A 11 32.38 -15.28 -43.12
C VAL A 11 33.32 -15.46 -41.96
N SER A 12 34.12 -14.41 -41.72
CA SER A 12 34.89 -14.22 -40.52
C SER A 12 34.02 -14.59 -39.33
N THR A 13 34.34 -15.67 -38.62
CA THR A 13 33.89 -15.84 -37.25
C THR A 13 34.61 -14.77 -36.42
N ALA A 14 34.03 -13.57 -36.41
CA ALA A 14 34.39 -12.49 -35.53
C ALA A 14 33.39 -12.47 -34.36
N SER A 15 33.96 -12.55 -33.18
CA SER A 15 33.31 -12.50 -31.88
C SER A 15 32.68 -11.13 -31.62
N ALA A 16 31.62 -11.11 -30.80
CA ALA A 16 30.86 -9.95 -30.28
C ALA A 16 29.86 -9.24 -31.24
N ASP A 17 28.72 -9.86 -31.55
CA ASP A 17 27.55 -9.08 -32.00
C ASP A 17 26.76 -8.54 -30.81
N THR A 18 27.18 -7.35 -30.39
CA THR A 18 26.60 -6.46 -29.39
C THR A 18 25.18 -6.03 -29.75
N VAL A 19 24.30 -5.91 -28.76
CA VAL A 19 23.04 -5.16 -28.88
C VAL A 19 23.37 -3.76 -29.41
N ASP A 20 22.68 -3.29 -30.46
CA ASP A 20 22.90 -1.93 -30.98
C ASP A 20 22.25 -0.92 -30.04
N PRO A 21 23.03 -0.08 -29.33
CA PRO A 21 22.48 0.88 -28.37
C PRO A 21 21.61 1.97 -29.02
N LYS A 22 21.66 2.11 -30.36
CA LYS A 22 20.83 3.06 -31.11
C LYS A 22 19.48 2.48 -31.51
N SER A 23 19.32 1.15 -31.43
CA SER A 23 18.12 0.44 -31.83
C SER A 23 17.16 0.19 -30.66
N TRP A 24 15.86 0.15 -30.96
CA TRP A 24 14.82 -0.30 -30.04
C TRP A 24 14.50 -1.77 -30.31
N TYR A 25 14.27 -2.54 -29.27
CA TYR A 25 13.99 -3.98 -29.35
C TYR A 25 12.71 -4.34 -28.62
N VAL A 26 12.01 -5.34 -29.10
CA VAL A 26 10.98 -6.06 -28.38
C VAL A 26 11.60 -7.37 -27.88
N LEU A 27 11.55 -7.60 -26.57
CA LEU A 27 12.07 -8.82 -25.95
C LEU A 27 10.96 -9.86 -25.88
N VAL A 28 11.04 -10.90 -26.70
CA VAL A 28 10.01 -11.95 -26.79
C VAL A 28 10.42 -13.18 -25.98
N ASN A 29 9.64 -13.55 -24.98
CA ASN A 29 9.93 -14.70 -24.14
C ASN A 29 9.79 -16.02 -24.93
N ARG A 30 10.79 -16.91 -24.83
CA ARG A 30 10.81 -18.18 -25.56
C ARG A 30 9.67 -19.11 -25.17
N ASN A 31 9.28 -19.14 -23.89
CA ASN A 31 8.25 -20.07 -23.42
C ASN A 31 6.83 -19.66 -23.79
N SER A 32 6.53 -18.35 -23.82
CA SER A 32 5.16 -17.84 -24.04
C SER A 32 4.94 -17.19 -25.42
N GLY A 33 6.01 -16.75 -26.09
CA GLY A 33 5.93 -15.93 -27.30
C GLY A 33 5.46 -14.50 -27.05
N GLN A 34 5.33 -14.08 -25.78
CA GLN A 34 4.89 -12.74 -25.38
C GLN A 34 6.07 -11.79 -25.17
N ALA A 35 5.80 -10.49 -25.23
CA ALA A 35 6.81 -9.44 -25.12
C ALA A 35 6.96 -8.91 -23.68
N LEU A 36 8.18 -8.50 -23.31
CA LEU A 36 8.45 -7.69 -22.12
C LEU A 36 7.73 -6.33 -22.24
N ASP A 37 6.87 -6.02 -21.29
CA ASP A 37 5.89 -4.93 -21.38
C ASP A 37 5.91 -4.07 -20.11
N GLY A 38 6.07 -2.76 -20.28
CA GLY A 38 5.81 -1.78 -19.22
C GLY A 38 4.30 -1.64 -19.02
N PHE A 39 3.78 -2.17 -17.91
CA PHE A 39 2.36 -2.45 -17.73
C PHE A 39 1.50 -1.18 -17.88
N GLY A 40 0.45 -1.29 -18.71
CA GLY A 40 -0.59 -0.28 -18.83
C GLY A 40 -0.10 1.09 -19.30
N TYR A 41 1.04 1.16 -20.01
CA TYR A 41 1.68 2.42 -20.41
C TYR A 41 2.03 3.36 -19.24
N ALA A 42 2.09 2.83 -18.02
CA ALA A 42 2.49 3.59 -16.84
C ALA A 42 3.86 4.25 -17.07
N ARG A 43 4.05 5.44 -16.48
CA ARG A 43 5.30 6.21 -16.60
C ARG A 43 5.94 6.53 -15.25
N ASN A 44 5.26 6.19 -14.16
CA ASN A 44 5.77 6.37 -12.81
C ASN A 44 6.77 5.27 -12.45
N ASP A 45 7.62 5.59 -11.49
CA ASP A 45 8.51 4.63 -10.86
C ASP A 45 7.74 3.54 -10.10
N GLY A 46 8.31 2.35 -10.06
CA GLY A 46 7.71 1.19 -9.43
C GLY A 46 6.56 0.58 -10.23
N ALA A 47 6.22 1.15 -11.39
CA ALA A 47 5.24 0.55 -12.28
C ALA A 47 5.70 -0.84 -12.74
N ALA A 48 4.80 -1.80 -12.71
CA ALA A 48 5.13 -3.20 -12.97
C ALA A 48 5.65 -3.41 -14.39
N VAL A 49 6.64 -4.30 -14.51
CA VAL A 49 7.01 -4.90 -15.80
C VAL A 49 6.43 -6.32 -15.84
N VAL A 50 5.72 -6.60 -16.92
CA VAL A 50 4.98 -7.87 -17.13
C VAL A 50 5.35 -8.44 -18.50
N GLN A 51 4.86 -9.64 -18.81
CA GLN A 51 4.75 -10.05 -20.21
C GLN A 51 3.37 -9.68 -20.76
N TRP A 52 3.28 -9.38 -22.05
CA TRP A 52 2.00 -9.19 -22.73
C TRP A 52 2.06 -9.66 -24.17
N GLY A 53 0.90 -9.93 -24.77
CA GLY A 53 0.81 -10.23 -26.20
C GLY A 53 1.55 -9.17 -27.01
N ARG A 54 2.39 -9.59 -27.95
CA ARG A 54 3.23 -8.68 -28.74
C ARG A 54 2.36 -7.89 -29.71
N TYR A 55 2.39 -6.57 -29.59
CA TYR A 55 1.77 -5.63 -30.55
C TYR A 55 2.70 -4.46 -30.90
N ASP A 56 3.97 -4.55 -30.49
CA ASP A 56 5.05 -3.60 -30.80
C ASP A 56 4.74 -2.16 -30.35
N GLY A 57 3.92 -1.99 -29.30
CA GLY A 57 3.67 -0.70 -28.66
C GLY A 57 4.93 -0.09 -28.05
N THR A 58 4.94 1.22 -27.84
CA THR A 58 6.11 1.93 -27.26
C THR A 58 6.48 1.43 -25.86
N ASN A 59 5.52 0.92 -25.09
CA ASN A 59 5.74 0.28 -23.79
C ASN A 59 6.34 -1.14 -23.89
N GLN A 60 6.38 -1.76 -25.08
CA GLN A 60 7.06 -3.04 -25.36
C GLN A 60 8.43 -2.87 -26.01
N GLN A 61 8.85 -1.62 -26.24
CA GLN A 61 10.10 -1.30 -26.92
C GLN A 61 11.14 -0.85 -25.90
N TRP A 62 12.27 -1.55 -25.89
CA TRP A 62 13.36 -1.38 -24.95
C TRP A 62 14.67 -1.10 -25.69
N ARG A 63 15.41 -0.09 -25.24
CA ARG A 63 16.73 0.26 -25.76
C ARG A 63 17.79 -0.05 -24.73
N PHE A 64 18.87 -0.69 -25.17
CA PHE A 64 20.00 -1.01 -24.31
C PHE A 64 20.93 0.20 -24.23
N ILE A 65 21.13 0.71 -23.02
CA ILE A 65 22.07 1.80 -22.73
C ILE A 65 23.27 1.18 -22.02
N ASP A 66 24.47 1.38 -22.57
CA ASP A 66 25.70 0.87 -21.97
C ASP A 66 25.89 1.41 -20.53
N ALA A 67 26.26 0.52 -19.63
CA ALA A 67 26.56 0.80 -18.23
C ALA A 67 28.00 0.40 -17.83
N GLY A 68 28.82 -0.03 -18.80
CA GLY A 68 30.19 -0.49 -18.58
C GLY A 68 30.27 -1.96 -18.17
N ASP A 69 31.48 -2.54 -18.29
CA ASP A 69 31.80 -3.93 -17.90
C ASP A 69 30.89 -5.01 -18.52
N GLY A 70 30.32 -4.73 -19.70
CA GLY A 70 29.39 -5.64 -20.39
C GLY A 70 27.97 -5.66 -19.81
N TYR A 71 27.61 -4.71 -18.95
CA TYR A 71 26.26 -4.51 -18.45
C TYR A 71 25.54 -3.40 -19.19
N TYR A 72 24.22 -3.53 -19.28
CA TYR A 72 23.32 -2.59 -19.93
C TYR A 72 22.15 -2.23 -19.01
N ARG A 73 21.59 -1.05 -19.20
CA ARG A 73 20.27 -0.67 -18.70
C ARG A 73 19.27 -0.77 -19.83
N LEU A 74 18.07 -1.26 -19.55
CA LEU A 74 17.04 -1.40 -20.56
C LEU A 74 16.04 -0.28 -20.40
N GLN A 75 16.16 0.77 -21.20
CA GLN A 75 15.22 1.89 -21.18
C GLN A 75 13.96 1.56 -21.96
N ASN A 76 12.79 1.80 -21.38
CA ASN A 76 11.49 1.69 -22.03
C ASN A 76 11.20 2.94 -22.89
N ARG A 77 10.69 2.75 -24.11
CA ARG A 77 10.42 3.86 -25.04
C ARG A 77 9.26 4.74 -24.62
N ASN A 78 8.24 4.19 -23.95
CA ASN A 78 7.06 4.95 -23.53
C ASN A 78 7.33 5.82 -22.31
N SER A 79 7.99 5.29 -21.28
CA SER A 79 8.20 6.01 -20.02
C SER A 79 9.53 6.76 -19.96
N GLY A 80 10.56 6.30 -20.68
CA GLY A 80 11.93 6.78 -20.51
C GLY A 80 12.65 6.20 -19.29
N ASN A 81 11.94 5.44 -18.44
CA ASN A 81 12.48 4.71 -17.31
C ASN A 81 13.21 3.43 -17.75
N VAL A 82 14.03 2.85 -16.89
CA VAL A 82 14.77 1.61 -17.13
C VAL A 82 14.18 0.44 -16.36
N LEU A 83 14.41 -0.78 -16.86
CA LEU A 83 14.13 -2.02 -16.15
C LEU A 83 14.92 -2.04 -14.83
N ASP A 84 14.23 -2.36 -13.75
CA ASP A 84 14.74 -2.26 -12.39
C ASP A 84 14.31 -3.50 -11.59
N ASP A 85 15.27 -4.10 -10.89
CA ASP A 85 14.94 -5.05 -9.83
C ASP A 85 14.46 -4.31 -8.58
N PHE A 86 13.16 -4.46 -8.30
CA PHE A 86 12.46 -3.67 -7.31
C PHE A 86 13.11 -3.81 -5.94
N ARG A 87 13.48 -2.66 -5.37
CA ARG A 87 14.11 -2.54 -4.04
C ARG A 87 15.45 -3.27 -3.91
N TRP A 88 16.21 -3.44 -5.01
CA TRP A 88 17.54 -4.07 -4.97
C TRP A 88 17.47 -5.41 -4.22
N SER A 89 16.65 -6.32 -4.72
CA SER A 89 16.35 -7.57 -4.03
C SER A 89 17.37 -8.64 -4.38
N LYS A 90 17.70 -9.50 -3.41
CA LYS A 90 18.39 -10.78 -3.65
C LYS A 90 17.46 -11.97 -3.44
N THR A 91 16.16 -11.73 -3.47
CA THR A 91 15.15 -12.75 -3.25
C THR A 91 14.61 -13.20 -4.59
N ALA A 92 14.72 -14.50 -4.84
CA ALA A 92 14.12 -15.12 -6.01
C ALA A 92 12.59 -14.93 -5.98
N GLY A 93 12.03 -14.50 -7.12
CA GLY A 93 10.63 -14.10 -7.27
C GLY A 93 10.37 -12.61 -7.04
N SER A 94 11.39 -11.79 -6.76
CA SER A 94 11.23 -10.34 -6.67
C SER A 94 10.72 -9.74 -7.97
N ALA A 95 9.88 -8.72 -7.85
CA ALA A 95 9.24 -8.04 -8.97
C ALA A 95 10.28 -7.29 -9.81
N MET A 96 10.12 -7.33 -11.13
CA MET A 96 10.74 -6.34 -12.00
C MET A 96 9.76 -5.19 -12.22
N VAL A 97 10.28 -3.99 -12.13
CA VAL A 97 9.53 -2.76 -12.34
C VAL A 97 10.27 -1.88 -13.34
N GLN A 98 9.65 -0.78 -13.75
CA GLN A 98 10.35 0.32 -14.38
C GLN A 98 10.61 1.41 -13.35
N TRP A 99 11.79 2.00 -13.42
CA TRP A 99 12.21 3.07 -12.52
C TRP A 99 13.05 4.08 -13.29
N HIS A 100 13.05 5.34 -12.89
CA HIS A 100 13.91 6.33 -13.50
C HIS A 100 15.38 5.89 -13.43
N ASP A 101 16.12 6.34 -14.43
CA ASP A 101 17.45 5.82 -14.68
C ASP A 101 18.47 6.35 -13.68
N LEU A 102 18.83 5.52 -12.71
CA LEU A 102 19.79 5.79 -11.64
C LEU A 102 21.17 5.19 -11.92
N ASN A 103 21.28 4.37 -12.97
CA ASN A 103 22.47 3.57 -13.24
C ASN A 103 22.93 2.71 -12.05
N GLY A 104 21.99 2.27 -11.22
CA GLY A 104 22.25 1.36 -10.11
C GLY A 104 22.51 -0.07 -10.57
N ALA A 105 23.23 -0.88 -9.79
CA ALA A 105 23.52 -2.27 -10.14
C ALA A 105 22.23 -3.13 -10.25
N ASN A 106 21.15 -2.75 -9.56
CA ASN A 106 19.84 -3.38 -9.70
C ASN A 106 19.13 -3.05 -11.04
N GLN A 107 19.59 -2.03 -11.76
CA GLN A 107 19.11 -1.63 -13.10
C GLN A 107 20.03 -2.12 -14.23
N GLN A 108 21.14 -2.77 -13.87
CA GLN A 108 22.17 -3.20 -14.80
C GLN A 108 22.05 -4.70 -15.04
N PHE A 109 21.95 -5.09 -16.31
CA PHE A 109 21.79 -6.47 -16.74
C PHE A 109 22.85 -6.80 -17.78
N ARG A 110 23.56 -7.93 -17.60
CA ARG A 110 24.40 -8.50 -18.66
C ARG A 110 23.58 -9.48 -19.49
N LEU A 111 23.91 -9.60 -20.77
CA LEU A 111 23.27 -10.57 -21.65
C LEU A 111 24.12 -11.84 -21.71
N GLU A 112 23.51 -12.97 -21.36
CA GLU A 112 24.10 -14.29 -21.57
C GLU A 112 23.43 -15.00 -22.74
N LYS A 113 24.19 -15.22 -23.81
CA LYS A 113 23.69 -15.82 -25.06
C LYS A 113 23.62 -17.34 -24.97
N SER A 114 22.55 -17.89 -25.51
CA SER A 114 22.43 -19.32 -25.83
C SER A 114 22.88 -19.59 -27.26
N PRO A 115 23.34 -20.82 -27.60
CA PRO A 115 23.80 -21.17 -28.95
C PRO A 115 22.77 -20.96 -30.08
N ASP A 116 21.49 -20.91 -29.74
CA ASP A 116 20.36 -20.73 -30.66
C ASP A 116 19.89 -19.27 -30.78
N GLY A 117 20.68 -18.31 -30.30
CA GLY A 117 20.44 -16.87 -30.46
C GLY A 117 19.49 -16.24 -29.45
N GLN A 118 18.99 -17.01 -28.47
CA GLN A 118 18.25 -16.50 -27.32
C GLN A 118 19.20 -15.85 -26.30
N VAL A 119 18.69 -14.92 -25.49
CA VAL A 119 19.45 -14.30 -24.41
C VAL A 119 18.77 -14.44 -23.06
N ARG A 120 19.56 -14.61 -22.01
CA ARG A 120 19.13 -14.40 -20.62
C ARG A 120 19.67 -13.05 -20.16
N LEU A 121 18.88 -12.32 -19.37
CA LEU A 121 19.31 -11.05 -18.79
C LEU A 121 19.63 -11.27 -17.32
N ILE A 122 20.90 -11.14 -16.96
CA ILE A 122 21.37 -11.41 -15.59
C ILE A 122 21.63 -10.09 -14.88
N ASN A 123 20.91 -9.85 -13.80
CA ASN A 123 21.01 -8.64 -13.00
C ASN A 123 22.38 -8.56 -12.30
N ARG A 124 23.04 -7.40 -12.33
CA ARG A 124 24.37 -7.18 -11.75
C ARG A 124 24.36 -7.28 -10.23
N PHE A 125 23.30 -6.81 -9.60
CA PHE A 125 23.22 -6.75 -8.14
C PHE A 125 22.93 -8.13 -7.52
N SER A 126 21.94 -8.85 -8.06
CA SER A 126 21.48 -10.11 -7.48
C SER A 126 22.15 -11.35 -8.10
N GLY A 127 22.68 -11.24 -9.33
CA GLY A 127 23.14 -12.39 -10.10
C GLY A 127 22.02 -13.28 -10.65
N MET A 128 20.76 -12.85 -10.53
CA MET A 128 19.59 -13.61 -10.97
C MET A 128 19.13 -13.22 -12.37
N ALA A 129 18.44 -14.16 -13.04
CA ALA A 129 17.93 -13.99 -14.39
C ALA A 129 16.54 -13.33 -14.39
N LEU A 130 16.31 -12.46 -15.37
CA LEU A 130 15.00 -11.94 -15.73
C LEU A 130 14.10 -13.08 -16.24
N GLU A 131 12.99 -13.32 -15.57
CA GLU A 131 12.08 -14.41 -15.93
C GLU A 131 10.61 -13.99 -15.94
N VAL A 132 9.81 -14.71 -16.72
CA VAL A 132 8.36 -14.72 -16.51
C VAL A 132 8.06 -15.66 -15.35
N GLN A 133 7.39 -15.14 -14.31
CA GLN A 133 7.18 -15.83 -13.06
C GLN A 133 6.52 -17.20 -13.29
N ALA A 134 7.15 -18.25 -12.73
CA ALA A 134 6.69 -19.64 -12.82
C ALA A 134 6.44 -20.15 -14.25
N GLY A 135 6.99 -19.50 -15.27
CA GLY A 135 6.79 -19.86 -16.68
C GLY A 135 5.36 -19.68 -17.18
N SER A 136 4.60 -18.74 -16.60
CA SER A 136 3.26 -18.41 -17.06
C SER A 136 3.22 -18.05 -18.55
N ARG A 137 2.16 -18.45 -19.26
CA ARG A 137 1.90 -18.07 -20.67
C ARG A 137 0.80 -17.02 -20.80
N THR A 138 0.30 -16.51 -19.67
CA THR A 138 -0.81 -15.57 -19.62
C THR A 138 -0.31 -14.14 -19.80
N ALA A 139 -1.04 -13.33 -20.60
CA ALA A 139 -0.78 -11.90 -20.70
C ALA A 139 -1.01 -11.21 -19.35
N GLY A 140 -0.10 -10.30 -18.99
CA GLY A 140 -0.08 -9.64 -17.68
C GLY A 140 0.68 -10.42 -16.61
N ALA A 141 1.20 -11.61 -16.91
CA ALA A 141 2.01 -12.35 -15.93
C ALA A 141 3.25 -11.55 -15.55
N ARG A 142 3.56 -11.55 -14.25
CA ARG A 142 4.66 -10.78 -13.68
C ARG A 142 5.98 -11.23 -14.28
N VAL A 143 6.83 -10.24 -14.56
CA VAL A 143 8.24 -10.50 -14.80
C VAL A 143 8.95 -10.29 -13.47
N THR A 144 9.76 -11.28 -13.10
CA THR A 144 10.47 -11.36 -11.82
C THR A 144 11.94 -11.66 -12.07
N GLN A 145 12.76 -11.59 -11.03
CA GLN A 145 14.08 -12.21 -11.06
C GLN A 145 14.03 -13.56 -10.38
N PHE A 146 14.84 -14.51 -10.85
CA PHE A 146 14.99 -15.81 -10.19
C PHE A 146 16.37 -16.40 -10.45
N TRP A 147 16.75 -17.43 -9.69
CA TRP A 147 18.00 -18.17 -9.92
C TRP A 147 18.14 -18.51 -11.40
N ASP A 148 19.31 -18.30 -11.98
CA ASP A 148 19.55 -18.65 -13.37
C ASP A 148 19.72 -20.16 -13.49
N TRP A 149 18.76 -20.82 -14.14
CA TRP A 149 18.79 -22.26 -14.41
C TRP A 149 18.61 -22.56 -15.91
N GLY A 150 18.63 -21.52 -16.75
CA GLY A 150 18.51 -21.68 -18.21
C GLY A 150 17.11 -22.05 -18.69
N GLY A 151 16.07 -21.84 -17.88
CA GLY A 151 14.69 -22.17 -18.22
C GLY A 151 14.16 -21.41 -19.44
N ALA A 152 13.23 -22.00 -20.19
CA ALA A 152 12.65 -21.35 -21.37
C ALA A 152 11.91 -20.04 -21.03
N ASN A 153 11.42 -19.88 -19.80
CA ASN A 153 10.81 -18.65 -19.29
C ASN A 153 11.82 -17.57 -18.90
N GLN A 154 13.12 -17.88 -18.88
CA GLN A 154 14.23 -16.94 -18.63
C GLN A 154 14.93 -16.50 -19.93
N GLN A 155 14.51 -17.04 -21.06
CA GLN A 155 15.13 -16.83 -22.37
C GLN A 155 14.28 -15.90 -23.22
N TRP A 156 14.95 -14.92 -23.83
CA TRP A 156 14.32 -13.84 -24.57
C TRP A 156 14.95 -13.72 -25.96
N GLN A 157 14.11 -13.55 -26.97
CA GLN A 157 14.52 -13.19 -28.32
C GLN A 157 14.48 -11.68 -28.46
N LEU A 158 15.58 -11.08 -28.92
CA LEU A 158 15.65 -9.65 -29.22
C LEU A 158 15.19 -9.39 -30.65
N VAL A 159 14.04 -8.74 -30.82
CA VAL A 159 13.48 -8.40 -32.14
C VAL A 159 13.56 -6.88 -32.35
N PRO A 160 14.28 -6.37 -33.37
CA PRO A 160 14.33 -4.93 -33.65
C PRO A 160 12.94 -4.35 -33.97
N ALA A 161 12.55 -3.31 -33.24
CA ALA A 161 11.30 -2.59 -33.43
C ALA A 161 11.31 -1.82 -34.77
N GLY A 162 10.22 -1.95 -35.55
CA GLY A 162 10.14 -1.42 -36.93
C GLY A 162 10.19 -2.49 -38.03
N SER A 163 10.27 -3.77 -37.65
CA SER A 163 10.15 -4.92 -38.55
C SER A 163 8.71 -5.50 -38.47
N VAL A 164 7.80 -5.02 -39.34
CA VAL A 164 6.43 -5.48 -39.76
C VAL A 164 5.79 -6.73 -39.08
N GLY A 165 4.47 -6.85 -38.79
CA GLY A 165 3.26 -6.14 -39.25
C GLY A 165 1.95 -6.47 -38.49
N SER A 166 0.88 -5.78 -38.89
CA SER A 166 -0.40 -5.46 -38.21
C SER A 166 -1.41 -6.60 -37.96
N THR A 167 -2.20 -6.51 -36.87
CA THR A 167 -3.69 -6.51 -36.91
C THR A 167 -4.34 -6.15 -35.55
N ALA A 168 -5.45 -5.38 -35.64
CA ALA A 168 -6.27 -4.83 -34.55
C ALA A 168 -7.42 -5.79 -34.12
N PRO A 169 -8.10 -5.54 -32.97
CA PRO A 169 -9.10 -6.45 -32.38
C PRO A 169 -10.57 -6.11 -32.74
N PRO A 170 -11.54 -7.05 -32.62
CA PRO A 170 -12.96 -6.72 -32.69
C PRO A 170 -13.72 -6.78 -31.35
N THR A 171 -14.84 -6.08 -31.38
CA THR A 171 -15.74 -5.55 -30.35
C THR A 171 -17.07 -6.34 -30.24
N THR A 172 -17.66 -6.34 -29.03
CA THR A 172 -19.10 -6.26 -28.61
C THR A 172 -20.23 -7.20 -29.13
N ALA A 173 -21.09 -7.68 -28.19
CA ALA A 173 -22.59 -7.77 -28.25
C ALA A 173 -23.13 -8.26 -26.86
N THR A 174 -23.99 -7.59 -26.06
CA THR A 174 -25.40 -7.12 -26.13
C THR A 174 -26.48 -8.17 -25.76
N THR A 175 -26.99 -8.10 -24.49
CA THR A 175 -28.37 -8.25 -23.87
C THR A 175 -29.43 -9.27 -24.42
N PRO A 176 -30.63 -9.55 -23.77
CA PRO A 176 -31.35 -8.87 -22.68
C PRO A 176 -32.12 -9.69 -21.58
N ARG A 177 -32.32 -9.01 -20.43
CA ARG A 177 -33.54 -8.79 -19.60
C ARG A 177 -34.68 -9.84 -19.54
N THR A 178 -35.08 -10.20 -18.31
CA THR A 178 -36.51 -10.35 -17.91
C THR A 178 -36.75 -9.93 -16.45
N SER A 179 -37.89 -9.28 -16.23
CA SER A 179 -38.40 -8.70 -14.99
C SER A 179 -39.62 -9.48 -14.48
N VAL A 180 -39.76 -9.69 -13.17
CA VAL A 180 -41.04 -10.05 -12.52
C VAL A 180 -41.19 -9.36 -11.16
N THR A 181 -42.44 -9.01 -10.87
CA THR A 181 -42.97 -8.04 -9.90
C THR A 181 -43.34 -8.66 -8.54
N THR A 182 -43.44 -7.77 -7.55
CA THR A 182 -43.80 -7.82 -6.11
C THR A 182 -44.99 -8.67 -5.63
N THR A 183 -45.00 -9.03 -4.32
CA THR A 183 -46.16 -8.89 -3.40
C THR A 183 -45.78 -8.83 -1.90
N SER A 184 -46.48 -7.94 -1.17
CA SER A 184 -46.59 -7.66 0.29
C SER A 184 -47.31 -8.78 1.11
N ARG A 185 -47.34 -8.95 2.45
CA ARG A 185 -47.60 -8.06 3.64
C ARG A 185 -47.49 -8.94 4.98
N PRO A 186 -47.85 -8.52 6.23
CA PRO A 186 -47.01 -8.58 7.46
C PRO A 186 -47.69 -9.31 8.68
N PRO A 187 -47.63 -8.84 9.95
CA PRO A 187 -46.56 -8.88 10.98
C PRO A 187 -46.96 -9.68 12.25
N GLY A 188 -46.03 -9.87 13.20
CA GLY A 188 -46.32 -10.45 14.53
C GLY A 188 -45.46 -9.85 15.64
N SER A 189 -46.13 -9.43 16.72
CA SER A 189 -45.71 -8.57 17.83
C SER A 189 -45.15 -9.27 19.07
N SER A 190 -44.19 -8.61 19.75
CA SER A 190 -44.07 -8.30 21.20
C SER A 190 -44.20 -9.42 22.27
N ARG A 191 -43.28 -9.53 23.26
CA ARG A 191 -43.17 -8.84 24.60
C ARG A 191 -42.23 -9.72 25.50
N PRO A 192 -41.83 -9.43 26.78
CA PRO A 192 -41.44 -8.24 27.57
C PRO A 192 -39.99 -8.33 28.16
N PRO A 193 -39.50 -7.33 28.95
CA PRO A 193 -38.15 -7.30 29.52
C PRO A 193 -38.03 -7.92 30.92
N ALA A 194 -36.81 -8.36 31.27
CA ALA A 194 -36.44 -8.77 32.62
C ALA A 194 -35.51 -7.74 33.29
N THR A 195 -35.77 -7.55 34.57
CA THR A 195 -35.31 -6.53 35.52
C THR A 195 -33.83 -6.61 35.91
N SER A 196 -33.23 -5.43 36.07
CA SER A 196 -31.90 -5.21 36.65
C SER A 196 -31.90 -5.40 38.17
N THR A 197 -30.89 -6.08 38.70
CA THR A 197 -30.44 -5.93 40.09
C THR A 197 -28.92 -5.84 40.09
N ALA A 198 -28.41 -4.70 40.55
CA ALA A 198 -26.99 -4.46 40.78
C ALA A 198 -26.62 -4.85 42.22
N PRO A 199 -25.37 -5.29 42.45
CA PRO A 199 -24.69 -5.03 43.71
C PRO A 199 -23.58 -3.99 43.52
N ALA A 200 -23.45 -3.12 44.52
CA ALA A 200 -22.40 -2.13 44.64
C ALA A 200 -21.03 -2.78 44.84
N THR A 201 -20.01 -2.24 44.16
CA THR A 201 -18.60 -2.50 44.49
C THR A 201 -17.78 -1.24 44.25
N THR A 202 -17.17 -0.78 45.35
CA THR A 202 -15.90 -0.05 45.48
C THR A 202 -15.28 0.51 44.19
N ALA A 203 -15.09 1.83 44.17
CA ALA A 203 -14.31 2.55 43.17
C ALA A 203 -12.87 2.02 43.09
N ALA A 204 -12.64 1.05 42.22
CA ALA A 204 -11.32 0.80 41.67
C ALA A 204 -10.93 2.03 40.86
N ALA A 205 -9.72 2.55 41.07
CA ALA A 205 -9.13 3.54 40.17
C ALA A 205 -9.24 2.98 38.74
N SER A 206 -10.10 3.60 37.92
CA SER A 206 -10.33 3.17 36.55
C SER A 206 -9.01 3.28 35.79
N THR A 207 -8.32 2.16 35.61
CA THR A 207 -7.10 2.14 34.81
C THR A 207 -7.50 2.40 33.36
N THR A 208 -7.04 3.50 32.77
CA THR A 208 -7.26 3.81 31.34
C THR A 208 -6.76 2.63 30.51
N ARG A 209 -7.60 2.16 29.57
CA ARG A 209 -7.30 1.02 28.70
C ARG A 209 -7.53 1.35 27.25
N PHE A 210 -6.68 0.78 26.40
CA PHE A 210 -6.81 0.83 24.95
C PHE A 210 -6.50 -0.54 24.37
N MET A 211 -7.39 -1.07 23.53
CA MET A 211 -7.25 -2.37 22.87
C MET A 211 -6.87 -3.51 23.83
N GLY A 212 -7.45 -3.50 25.04
CA GLY A 212 -7.23 -4.50 26.09
C GLY A 212 -5.96 -4.30 26.94
N GLY A 213 -5.08 -3.36 26.58
CA GLY A 213 -3.88 -3.01 27.35
C GLY A 213 -4.06 -1.73 28.18
N ASN A 214 -3.16 -1.51 29.13
CA ASN A 214 -3.09 -0.30 29.97
C ASN A 214 -1.79 0.49 29.78
N THR A 215 -0.95 0.09 28.81
CA THR A 215 0.28 0.79 28.45
C THR A 215 0.21 1.24 26.99
N LEU A 216 0.94 2.31 26.66
CA LEU A 216 1.18 2.74 25.29
C LEU A 216 1.57 1.54 24.40
N LEU A 217 0.94 1.43 23.23
CA LEU A 217 1.27 0.39 22.25
C LEU A 217 2.40 0.87 21.35
N ILE A 218 3.38 0.01 21.11
CA ILE A 218 4.49 0.28 20.20
C ILE A 218 4.43 -0.71 19.04
N GLY A 219 4.46 -0.20 17.82
CA GLY A 219 4.30 -1.03 16.64
C GLY A 219 4.86 -0.40 15.38
N GLY A 220 4.58 -1.02 14.24
CA GLY A 220 5.05 -0.49 12.97
C GLY A 220 4.83 -1.39 11.76
N SER A 221 5.23 -0.89 10.59
CA SER A 221 5.32 -1.69 9.37
C SER A 221 6.72 -2.27 9.27
N MET A 222 6.81 -3.60 9.25
CA MET A 222 8.06 -4.34 9.31
C MET A 222 7.85 -5.77 8.83
N ASN A 223 8.94 -6.46 8.48
CA ASN A 223 8.93 -7.88 8.16
C ASN A 223 8.86 -8.77 9.42
N ASP A 224 8.71 -10.08 9.24
CA ASP A 224 8.57 -11.03 10.35
C ASP A 224 9.83 -11.17 11.22
N ALA A 225 11.02 -10.99 10.63
CA ALA A 225 12.28 -11.05 11.38
C ALA A 225 12.37 -9.86 12.35
N SER A 226 12.06 -8.65 11.89
CA SER A 226 11.98 -7.46 12.72
C SER A 226 10.88 -7.59 13.78
N ALA A 227 9.68 -8.07 13.39
CA ALA A 227 8.54 -8.23 14.30
C ALA A 227 8.80 -9.22 15.44
N THR A 228 9.66 -10.22 15.23
CA THR A 228 10.04 -11.23 16.24
C THR A 228 11.29 -10.84 17.03
N ALA A 229 12.05 -9.85 16.58
CA ALA A 229 13.25 -9.37 17.25
C ALA A 229 12.97 -8.50 18.49
N ALA A 230 11.77 -7.93 18.62
CA ALA A 230 11.34 -7.16 19.78
C ALA A 230 9.86 -7.41 20.13
N PRO A 231 9.43 -7.17 21.38
CA PRO A 231 8.06 -7.43 21.83
C PRO A 231 7.06 -6.33 21.41
N PHE A 232 6.99 -6.03 20.11
CA PHE A 232 6.00 -5.12 19.50
C PHE A 232 4.56 -5.57 19.77
N ASP A 233 3.63 -4.62 19.82
CA ASP A 233 2.20 -4.87 20.07
C ASP A 233 1.35 -4.82 18.80
N VAL A 234 1.75 -4.01 17.82
CA VAL A 234 0.96 -3.72 16.62
C VAL A 234 1.83 -3.83 15.38
N ARG A 235 1.31 -4.44 14.33
CA ARG A 235 1.80 -4.27 12.95
C ARG A 235 0.81 -3.44 12.19
N TYR A 236 1.25 -2.66 11.21
CA TYR A 236 0.30 -2.01 10.30
C TYR A 236 0.61 -2.25 8.84
N ASN A 237 -0.47 -2.24 8.04
CA ASN A 237 -0.45 -2.47 6.61
C ASN A 237 -1.54 -1.64 5.92
N TYR A 238 -1.27 -1.21 4.69
CA TYR A 238 -2.26 -0.58 3.83
C TYR A 238 -3.16 -1.62 3.18
N VAL A 239 -4.43 -1.26 3.05
CA VAL A 239 -5.43 -1.93 2.20
C VAL A 239 -5.99 -0.87 1.27
N HIS A 240 -5.54 -0.92 0.01
CA HIS A 240 -5.93 0.02 -1.03
C HIS A 240 -5.93 -0.70 -2.37
N SER A 241 -6.92 -0.45 -3.20
CA SER A 241 -6.97 -0.84 -4.62
C SER A 241 -8.26 -0.26 -5.20
N GLN A 242 -8.40 -0.22 -6.52
CA GLN A 242 -9.73 0.01 -7.09
C GLN A 242 -10.72 -1.04 -6.55
N PRO A 243 -11.86 -0.62 -5.98
CA PRO A 243 -12.82 -1.55 -5.41
C PRO A 243 -13.36 -2.55 -6.43
N ALA A 244 -13.74 -3.72 -5.94
CA ALA A 244 -14.17 -4.79 -6.82
C ALA A 244 -15.31 -4.35 -7.77
N PRO A 245 -15.22 -4.70 -9.06
CA PRO A 245 -16.17 -4.23 -10.07
C PRO A 245 -17.55 -4.89 -9.98
N SER A 246 -17.66 -6.01 -9.26
CA SER A 246 -18.92 -6.77 -9.10
C SER A 246 -18.91 -7.61 -7.82
N SER A 247 -20.09 -8.10 -7.42
CA SER A 247 -20.26 -8.94 -6.24
C SER A 247 -19.57 -10.31 -6.31
N ASP A 248 -19.25 -10.80 -7.51
CA ASP A 248 -18.62 -12.11 -7.72
C ASP A 248 -17.26 -12.22 -7.01
N TYR A 249 -16.59 -11.09 -6.82
CA TYR A 249 -15.31 -10.97 -6.12
C TYR A 249 -15.43 -11.33 -4.63
N TYR A 250 -16.59 -11.08 -4.02
CA TYR A 250 -16.81 -11.28 -2.59
C TYR A 250 -17.29 -12.70 -2.25
N THR A 251 -17.92 -13.38 -3.22
CA THR A 251 -18.60 -14.68 -3.00
C THR A 251 -17.87 -15.86 -3.61
N ALA A 252 -16.86 -15.63 -4.45
CA ALA A 252 -16.09 -16.71 -5.04
C ALA A 252 -15.34 -17.54 -3.99
N ALA A 253 -15.26 -18.84 -4.23
CA ALA A 253 -14.50 -19.76 -3.37
C ALA A 253 -12.99 -19.55 -3.48
N ARG A 254 -12.51 -19.05 -4.63
CA ARG A 254 -11.11 -18.75 -4.90
C ARG A 254 -10.97 -17.50 -5.76
N CYS A 255 -9.87 -16.81 -5.57
CA CYS A 255 -9.43 -15.73 -6.42
C CYS A 255 -9.17 -16.22 -7.85
N LYS A 256 -9.24 -15.30 -8.81
CA LYS A 256 -8.92 -15.55 -10.21
C LYS A 256 -7.71 -14.72 -10.62
N ALA A 257 -6.97 -15.17 -11.62
CA ALA A 257 -5.78 -14.47 -12.13
C ALA A 257 -6.07 -13.00 -12.44
N GLU A 258 -7.22 -12.71 -13.05
CA GLU A 258 -7.64 -11.37 -13.45
C GLU A 258 -8.03 -10.45 -12.29
N TRP A 259 -8.04 -10.96 -11.05
CA TRP A 259 -8.37 -10.18 -9.84
C TRP A 259 -7.14 -9.75 -9.05
N SER A 260 -5.93 -10.04 -9.53
CA SER A 260 -4.68 -9.85 -8.78
C SER A 260 -4.37 -8.40 -8.40
N SER A 261 -5.01 -7.41 -9.03
CA SER A 261 -4.84 -5.99 -8.71
C SER A 261 -5.76 -5.51 -7.57
N TRP A 262 -6.78 -6.29 -7.21
CA TRP A 262 -7.69 -5.99 -6.10
C TRP A 262 -7.15 -6.57 -4.80
N TRP A 263 -7.24 -5.82 -3.71
CA TRP A 263 -6.65 -6.19 -2.41
C TRP A 263 -7.09 -7.58 -1.93
N GLY A 264 -8.34 -7.97 -2.23
CA GLY A 264 -8.87 -9.26 -1.84
C GLY A 264 -8.14 -10.44 -2.46
N CYS A 265 -7.36 -10.23 -3.54
CA CYS A 265 -6.66 -11.28 -4.28
C CYS A 265 -5.16 -11.04 -4.49
N TRP A 266 -4.55 -10.14 -3.71
CA TRP A 266 -3.08 -9.93 -3.74
C TRP A 266 -2.25 -11.18 -3.43
N THR A 267 -2.83 -12.16 -2.75
CA THR A 267 -2.18 -13.44 -2.42
C THR A 267 -2.27 -14.49 -3.54
N GLY A 268 -2.91 -14.13 -4.66
CA GLY A 268 -3.00 -14.96 -5.86
C GLY A 268 -4.26 -15.81 -5.94
N GLU A 269 -4.36 -16.60 -7.02
CA GLU A 269 -5.55 -17.37 -7.40
C GLU A 269 -5.78 -18.65 -6.57
N THR A 270 -4.82 -19.02 -5.72
CA THR A 270 -4.91 -20.25 -4.91
C THR A 270 -5.69 -20.05 -3.61
N THR A 271 -5.98 -18.81 -3.24
CA THR A 271 -6.60 -18.44 -1.96
C THR A 271 -8.02 -17.90 -2.17
N ALA A 272 -8.82 -17.90 -1.10
CA ALA A 272 -10.12 -17.26 -1.14
C ALA A 272 -9.97 -15.73 -1.12
N PRO A 273 -10.89 -14.97 -1.75
CA PRO A 273 -10.95 -13.53 -1.61
C PRO A 273 -10.87 -13.06 -0.14
N GLY A 274 -10.05 -12.05 0.11
CA GLY A 274 -9.78 -11.49 1.43
C GLY A 274 -8.77 -12.28 2.27
N PHE A 275 -8.11 -13.30 1.72
CA PHE A 275 -7.16 -14.14 2.46
C PHE A 275 -6.02 -13.35 3.10
N TYR A 276 -5.56 -12.25 2.48
CA TYR A 276 -4.53 -11.37 3.02
C TYR A 276 -4.86 -10.87 4.45
N VAL A 277 -6.11 -10.48 4.68
CA VAL A 277 -6.59 -10.00 5.99
C VAL A 277 -6.67 -11.17 6.97
N THR A 278 -7.38 -12.24 6.60
CA THR A 278 -7.57 -13.39 7.51
C THR A 278 -6.27 -14.10 7.86
N TRP A 279 -5.32 -14.17 6.92
CA TRP A 279 -4.00 -14.74 7.16
C TRP A 279 -3.17 -13.81 8.04
N GLY A 280 -3.21 -12.50 7.76
CA GLY A 280 -2.56 -11.50 8.60
C GLY A 280 -2.96 -11.66 10.06
N ASP A 281 -4.26 -11.57 10.34
CA ASP A 281 -4.79 -11.66 11.72
C ASP A 281 -4.35 -12.95 12.42
N GLN A 282 -4.44 -14.09 11.72
CA GLN A 282 -4.01 -15.38 12.27
C GLN A 282 -2.50 -15.42 12.53
N HIS A 283 -1.70 -14.84 11.64
CA HIS A 283 -0.26 -14.78 11.74
C HIS A 283 0.18 -13.95 12.95
N VAL A 284 -0.37 -12.75 13.11
CA VAL A 284 0.00 -11.87 14.25
C VAL A 284 -0.55 -12.36 15.58
N ALA A 285 -1.70 -13.05 15.58
CA ALA A 285 -2.22 -13.68 16.79
C ALA A 285 -1.31 -14.80 17.32
N GLN A 286 -0.51 -15.41 16.46
CA GLN A 286 0.46 -16.47 16.79
C GLN A 286 1.88 -15.95 17.01
N ALA A 287 2.09 -14.63 16.96
CA ALA A 287 3.41 -14.03 17.15
C ALA A 287 4.03 -14.46 18.50
N THR A 288 5.34 -14.65 18.49
CA THR A 288 6.12 -15.01 19.68
C THR A 288 7.31 -14.07 19.85
N TYR A 289 7.75 -13.92 21.09
CA TYR A 289 8.98 -13.23 21.43
C TYR A 289 9.76 -14.10 22.42
N GLN A 290 11.01 -14.44 22.08
CA GLN A 290 11.86 -15.32 22.88
C GLN A 290 11.17 -16.66 23.25
N GLY A 291 10.45 -17.25 22.29
CA GLY A 291 9.75 -18.53 22.45
C GLY A 291 8.48 -18.46 23.31
N LYS A 292 8.06 -17.28 23.77
CA LYS A 292 6.80 -17.08 24.50
C LYS A 292 5.76 -16.43 23.62
N ALA A 293 4.50 -16.86 23.77
CA ALA A 293 3.37 -16.26 23.07
C ALA A 293 3.32 -14.75 23.34
N ARG A 294 3.29 -13.97 22.26
CA ARG A 294 3.19 -12.52 22.28
C ARG A 294 2.30 -12.07 21.12
N PRO A 295 0.98 -12.32 21.19
CA PRO A 295 0.06 -11.94 20.14
C PRO A 295 0.13 -10.44 19.86
N GLN A 296 0.24 -10.11 18.58
CA GLN A 296 0.18 -8.75 18.04
C GLN A 296 -1.22 -8.45 17.49
N LYS A 297 -1.50 -7.18 17.23
CA LYS A 297 -2.71 -6.70 16.54
C LYS A 297 -2.33 -6.12 15.19
N TYR A 298 -3.28 -6.08 14.25
CA TYR A 298 -3.12 -5.24 13.08
C TYR A 298 -3.73 -3.86 13.29
N LEU A 299 -3.06 -2.83 12.75
CA LEU A 299 -3.73 -1.65 12.24
C LEU A 299 -3.81 -1.77 10.71
N TRP A 300 -5.03 -1.73 10.19
CA TRP A 300 -5.28 -1.72 8.77
C TRP A 300 -5.58 -0.29 8.33
N THR A 301 -4.70 0.27 7.49
CA THR A 301 -4.95 1.57 6.86
C THR A 301 -5.85 1.34 5.65
N TRP A 302 -7.15 1.61 5.81
CA TRP A 302 -8.12 1.53 4.73
C TRP A 302 -8.04 2.80 3.91
N TYR A 303 -7.41 2.71 2.74
CA TYR A 303 -7.03 3.86 1.91
C TYR A 303 -7.55 3.71 0.47
N SER A 304 -8.81 3.32 0.32
CA SER A 304 -9.38 2.97 -0.98
C SER A 304 -10.12 4.13 -1.67
N LEU A 305 -10.35 5.26 -0.99
CA LEU A 305 -10.94 6.44 -1.65
C LEU A 305 -9.99 7.08 -2.65
N ARG A 306 -8.68 7.04 -2.39
CA ARG A 306 -7.64 7.47 -3.33
C ARG A 306 -7.73 6.75 -4.67
N ASP A 307 -7.87 5.42 -4.65
CA ASP A 307 -8.07 4.63 -5.88
C ASP A 307 -9.40 4.96 -6.59
N LEU A 308 -10.40 5.42 -5.83
CA LEU A 308 -11.67 5.92 -6.35
C LEU A 308 -11.53 7.26 -7.06
N GLY A 309 -10.65 8.14 -6.57
CA GLY A 309 -10.30 9.40 -7.24
C GLY A 309 -9.67 9.18 -8.61
N ASP A 310 -8.79 8.19 -8.73
CA ASP A 310 -8.26 7.73 -10.02
C ASP A 310 -9.36 7.18 -10.93
N ALA A 311 -10.27 6.36 -10.39
CA ALA A 311 -11.41 5.83 -11.15
C ALA A 311 -12.42 6.91 -11.58
N ALA A 312 -12.48 8.03 -10.86
CA ALA A 312 -13.24 9.22 -11.24
C ALA A 312 -12.55 10.07 -12.32
N GLY A 313 -11.28 9.75 -12.66
CA GLY A 313 -10.50 10.44 -13.69
C GLY A 313 -9.93 11.79 -13.24
N GLN A 314 -9.85 12.03 -11.94
CA GLN A 314 -9.45 13.32 -11.35
C GLN A 314 -8.26 13.21 -10.39
N GLY A 315 -7.79 11.98 -10.13
CA GLY A 315 -6.60 11.72 -9.32
C GLY A 315 -6.83 11.91 -7.82
N ASP A 316 -5.71 11.94 -7.10
CA ASP A 316 -5.62 12.12 -5.65
C ASP A 316 -6.20 13.48 -5.21
N GLY A 317 -6.91 13.48 -4.08
CA GLY A 317 -7.53 14.67 -3.49
C GLY A 317 -8.86 15.09 -4.10
N PRO A 318 -8.91 16.05 -5.05
CA PRO A 318 -10.17 16.49 -5.64
C PRO A 318 -11.00 15.37 -6.27
N GLY A 319 -10.35 14.32 -6.80
CA GLY A 319 -11.04 13.17 -7.37
C GLY A 319 -11.79 12.33 -6.34
N GLU A 320 -11.28 12.22 -5.12
CA GLU A 320 -11.90 11.43 -4.06
C GLU A 320 -13.23 12.03 -3.64
N VAL A 321 -13.26 13.36 -3.45
CA VAL A 321 -14.50 14.08 -3.13
C VAL A 321 -15.53 13.98 -4.27
N VAL A 322 -15.07 14.02 -5.52
CA VAL A 322 -15.95 13.78 -6.67
C VAL A 322 -16.47 12.34 -6.68
N ALA A 323 -15.63 11.37 -6.32
CA ALA A 323 -15.97 9.95 -6.35
C ALA A 323 -17.05 9.59 -5.32
N ILE A 324 -17.00 10.14 -4.10
CA ILE A 324 -18.03 9.87 -3.08
C ILE A 324 -19.41 10.42 -3.47
N ASN A 325 -19.49 11.42 -4.35
CA ASN A 325 -20.75 11.94 -4.88
C ASN A 325 -21.27 11.15 -6.10
N ARG A 326 -20.60 10.06 -6.47
CA ARG A 326 -21.06 9.13 -7.51
C ARG A 326 -21.57 7.85 -6.88
N THR A 327 -22.86 7.57 -7.03
CA THR A 327 -23.50 6.38 -6.46
C THR A 327 -22.81 5.09 -6.91
N ASP A 328 -22.44 4.98 -8.18
CA ASP A 328 -21.81 3.77 -8.73
C ASP A 328 -20.44 3.49 -8.13
N LEU A 329 -19.62 4.53 -7.93
CA LEU A 329 -18.30 4.41 -7.31
C LEU A 329 -18.42 4.17 -5.80
N LEU A 330 -19.24 4.97 -5.10
CA LEU A 330 -19.43 4.84 -3.67
C LEU A 330 -20.08 3.50 -3.29
N THR A 331 -20.97 2.93 -4.12
CA THR A 331 -21.49 1.57 -3.90
C THR A 331 -20.39 0.53 -3.93
N ARG A 332 -19.44 0.61 -4.87
CA ARG A 332 -18.33 -0.36 -4.95
C ARG A 332 -17.44 -0.23 -3.72
N TYR A 333 -17.08 1.00 -3.36
CA TYR A 333 -16.29 1.30 -2.17
C TYR A 333 -16.92 0.74 -0.89
N LEU A 334 -18.20 1.04 -0.63
CA LEU A 334 -18.89 0.58 0.58
C LEU A 334 -19.09 -0.94 0.61
N ASN A 335 -19.29 -1.58 -0.55
CA ASN A 335 -19.35 -3.04 -0.61
C ASN A 335 -17.99 -3.68 -0.31
N ASP A 336 -16.91 -3.09 -0.80
CA ASP A 336 -15.55 -3.60 -0.59
C ASP A 336 -15.12 -3.41 0.87
N TYR A 337 -15.43 -2.26 1.46
CA TYR A 337 -15.25 -2.01 2.88
C TYR A 337 -16.08 -2.98 3.75
N ARG A 338 -17.34 -3.25 3.38
CA ARG A 338 -18.14 -4.28 4.07
C ARG A 338 -17.44 -5.63 4.04
N PHE A 339 -16.94 -6.04 2.87
CA PHE A 339 -16.25 -7.30 2.70
C PHE A 339 -14.95 -7.37 3.51
N PHE A 340 -14.17 -6.29 3.52
CA PHE A 340 -12.99 -6.13 4.36
C PHE A 340 -13.30 -6.31 5.85
N LEU A 341 -14.32 -5.61 6.36
CA LEU A 341 -14.76 -5.76 7.76
C LEU A 341 -15.24 -7.18 8.10
N GLN A 342 -15.91 -7.85 7.17
CA GLN A 342 -16.32 -9.25 7.34
C GLN A 342 -15.12 -10.21 7.41
N LYS A 343 -13.97 -9.85 6.81
CA LYS A 343 -12.74 -10.64 6.90
C LYS A 343 -12.00 -10.42 8.22
N ILE A 344 -12.03 -9.20 8.77
CA ILE A 344 -11.60 -8.93 10.14
C ILE A 344 -12.48 -9.71 11.12
N GLY A 345 -13.80 -9.63 10.98
CA GLY A 345 -14.75 -10.35 11.83
C GLY A 345 -14.57 -10.04 13.31
N THR A 346 -14.14 -11.00 14.13
CA THR A 346 -13.99 -10.80 15.58
C THR A 346 -12.55 -10.51 16.02
N SER A 347 -11.62 -10.26 15.09
CA SER A 347 -10.26 -9.84 15.41
C SER A 347 -10.24 -8.52 16.19
N HIS A 348 -9.23 -8.35 17.06
CA HIS A 348 -9.04 -7.13 17.86
C HIS A 348 -8.13 -6.15 17.14
N ASP A 349 -8.51 -5.78 15.92
CA ASP A 349 -7.72 -4.92 15.05
C ASP A 349 -8.04 -3.44 15.24
N LEU A 350 -7.19 -2.59 14.68
CA LEU A 350 -7.40 -1.17 14.51
C LEU A 350 -7.64 -0.91 13.03
N ILE A 351 -8.51 0.04 12.71
CA ILE A 351 -8.76 0.48 11.33
C ILE A 351 -8.49 1.97 11.28
N ASP A 352 -7.57 2.40 10.41
CA ASP A 352 -7.38 3.81 10.09
C ASP A 352 -8.18 4.14 8.83
N LEU A 353 -9.18 5.02 8.97
CA LEU A 353 -10.13 5.33 7.91
C LEU A 353 -9.67 6.50 7.06
N GLU A 354 -9.26 6.18 5.83
CA GLU A 354 -9.00 7.11 4.73
C GLU A 354 -8.11 8.29 5.13
N PRO A 355 -6.79 8.04 5.32
CA PRO A 355 -5.80 9.10 5.42
C PRO A 355 -5.95 10.11 4.27
N ASP A 356 -5.60 11.36 4.56
CA ASP A 356 -5.65 12.53 3.66
C ASP A 356 -7.06 12.98 3.17
N PHE A 357 -7.97 12.04 2.90
CA PHE A 357 -9.30 12.33 2.36
C PHE A 357 -10.06 13.39 3.17
N TRP A 358 -10.03 13.28 4.50
CA TRP A 358 -10.77 14.19 5.38
C TRP A 358 -10.24 15.63 5.30
N GLY A 359 -8.96 15.83 4.96
CA GLY A 359 -8.38 17.16 4.75
C GLY A 359 -8.97 17.82 3.51
N TYR A 360 -9.17 17.06 2.43
CA TYR A 360 -9.84 17.55 1.23
C TYR A 360 -11.31 17.89 1.49
N VAL A 361 -12.03 17.07 2.26
CA VAL A 361 -13.41 17.39 2.70
C VAL A 361 -13.44 18.72 3.46
N ARG A 362 -12.55 18.90 4.44
CA ARG A 362 -12.44 20.12 5.26
C ARG A 362 -12.08 21.36 4.46
N SER A 363 -11.34 21.20 3.36
CA SER A 363 -10.96 22.31 2.47
C SER A 363 -12.15 22.91 1.72
N LEU A 364 -13.26 22.18 1.61
CA LEU A 364 -14.46 22.58 0.87
C LEU A 364 -15.55 23.21 1.75
N GLY A 365 -15.32 23.30 3.07
CA GLY A 365 -16.26 23.88 4.02
C GLY A 365 -16.77 22.87 5.04
N SER A 366 -18.02 23.03 5.49
CA SER A 366 -18.61 22.11 6.46
C SER A 366 -18.74 20.70 5.85
N PRO A 367 -18.29 19.64 6.54
CA PRO A 367 -18.43 18.26 6.08
C PRO A 367 -19.88 17.82 5.83
N HIS A 368 -20.87 18.46 6.46
CA HIS A 368 -22.30 18.26 6.21
C HIS A 368 -22.75 18.78 4.83
N GLN A 369 -21.98 19.67 4.21
CA GLN A 369 -22.27 20.30 2.92
C GLN A 369 -21.50 19.69 1.75
N VAL A 370 -20.47 18.89 2.03
CA VAL A 370 -19.70 18.18 1.00
C VAL A 370 -20.53 16.97 0.52
N PRO A 371 -21.03 16.96 -0.73
CA PRO A 371 -22.00 15.95 -1.16
C PRO A 371 -21.40 14.53 -1.25
N ALA A 372 -22.15 13.54 -0.76
CA ALA A 372 -21.83 12.13 -0.95
C ALA A 372 -23.12 11.32 -1.13
N GLN A 373 -23.15 10.33 -2.03
CA GLN A 373 -24.36 9.57 -2.35
C GLN A 373 -24.63 8.40 -1.37
N VAL A 374 -24.43 8.63 -0.07
CA VAL A 374 -24.37 7.61 0.99
C VAL A 374 -25.60 6.70 1.03
N LYS A 375 -26.80 7.28 1.09
CA LYS A 375 -28.06 6.51 1.20
C LYS A 375 -28.29 5.63 -0.02
N ALA A 376 -28.07 6.18 -1.21
CA ALA A 376 -28.28 5.46 -2.47
C ALA A 376 -27.19 4.40 -2.68
N ALA A 377 -25.97 4.69 -2.24
CA ALA A 377 -24.83 3.81 -2.44
C ALA A 377 -24.90 2.55 -1.60
N ASN A 378 -25.41 2.64 -0.36
CA ASN A 378 -25.59 1.51 0.55
C ASN A 378 -26.83 1.71 1.44
N PRO A 379 -28.04 1.45 0.93
CA PRO A 379 -29.27 1.70 1.69
C PRO A 379 -29.42 0.80 2.92
N ALA A 380 -28.79 -0.39 2.91
CA ALA A 380 -28.93 -1.38 3.98
C ALA A 380 -28.14 -0.99 5.25
N ASP A 381 -26.93 -0.44 5.10
CA ASP A 381 -26.11 -0.04 6.24
C ASP A 381 -26.12 1.47 6.49
N CYS A 382 -26.24 2.27 5.43
CA CYS A 382 -26.13 3.72 5.49
C CYS A 382 -27.44 4.47 5.25
N GLY A 383 -28.59 3.78 5.11
CA GLY A 383 -29.85 4.41 4.71
C GLY A 383 -30.37 5.51 5.66
N THR A 384 -29.94 5.48 6.92
CA THR A 384 -30.26 6.50 7.93
C THR A 384 -29.31 7.69 7.95
N GLN A 385 -28.13 7.56 7.33
CA GLN A 385 -27.12 8.61 7.30
C GLN A 385 -27.47 9.67 6.26
N GLU A 386 -26.99 10.90 6.44
CA GLU A 386 -27.18 11.96 5.44
C GLU A 386 -26.30 11.78 4.19
N ASN A 387 -26.66 12.45 3.10
CA ASN A 387 -25.92 12.41 1.84
C ASN A 387 -24.80 13.45 1.82
N SER A 388 -23.84 13.29 2.72
CA SER A 388 -22.68 14.17 2.89
C SER A 388 -21.43 13.38 3.28
N ALA A 389 -20.27 14.02 3.26
CA ALA A 389 -19.04 13.44 3.80
C ALA A 389 -19.15 13.10 5.30
N ALA A 390 -19.87 13.91 6.09
CA ALA A 390 -20.17 13.58 7.49
C ALA A 390 -21.05 12.33 7.62
N GLY A 391 -22.05 12.17 6.75
CA GLY A 391 -22.86 10.95 6.67
C GLY A 391 -22.06 9.72 6.24
N LEU A 392 -21.06 9.89 5.37
CA LEU A 392 -20.13 8.83 4.98
C LEU A 392 -19.25 8.41 6.18
N ALA A 393 -18.65 9.35 6.90
CA ALA A 393 -17.86 9.07 8.10
C ALA A 393 -18.68 8.29 9.14
N ALA A 394 -19.91 8.75 9.41
CA ALA A 394 -20.82 8.07 10.33
C ALA A 394 -21.18 6.66 9.84
N CYS A 395 -21.33 6.45 8.52
CA CYS A 395 -21.58 5.10 8.01
C CYS A 395 -20.36 4.18 8.16
N LEU A 396 -19.15 4.65 7.85
CA LEU A 396 -17.93 3.83 7.93
C LEU A 396 -17.67 3.30 9.35
N VAL A 397 -17.87 4.16 10.34
CA VAL A 397 -17.77 3.77 11.76
C VAL A 397 -18.87 2.78 12.14
N ALA A 398 -20.14 3.07 11.78
CA ALA A 398 -21.25 2.17 12.09
C ALA A 398 -21.10 0.79 11.43
N MET A 399 -20.58 0.73 10.21
CA MET A 399 -20.27 -0.51 9.52
C MET A 399 -19.17 -1.29 10.25
N ALA A 400 -18.10 -0.63 10.70
CA ALA A 400 -17.05 -1.28 11.49
C ALA A 400 -17.61 -1.92 12.75
N HIS A 401 -18.39 -1.19 13.54
CA HIS A 401 -19.04 -1.73 14.75
C HIS A 401 -20.00 -2.90 14.46
N LYS A 402 -20.62 -2.92 13.28
CA LYS A 402 -21.56 -3.97 12.87
C LYS A 402 -20.87 -5.25 12.40
N TYR A 403 -19.84 -5.12 11.56
CA TYR A 403 -19.22 -6.25 10.87
C TYR A 403 -17.90 -6.71 11.49
N ALA A 404 -17.24 -5.81 12.23
CA ALA A 404 -16.00 -6.07 12.96
C ALA A 404 -16.08 -5.60 14.43
N PRO A 405 -16.99 -6.14 15.26
CA PRO A 405 -17.38 -5.54 16.56
C PRO A 405 -16.26 -5.51 17.62
N ASN A 406 -15.18 -6.25 17.43
CA ASN A 406 -14.02 -6.27 18.33
C ASN A 406 -12.87 -5.37 17.85
N ALA A 407 -12.95 -4.90 16.61
CA ALA A 407 -12.01 -3.96 16.04
C ALA A 407 -12.41 -2.51 16.38
N GLY A 408 -11.43 -1.64 16.54
CA GLY A 408 -11.67 -0.22 16.72
C GLY A 408 -11.61 0.53 15.37
N ALA A 409 -12.57 1.41 15.12
CA ALA A 409 -12.59 2.31 13.98
C ALA A 409 -11.97 3.66 14.35
N GLY A 410 -10.84 3.98 13.74
CA GLY A 410 -10.12 5.25 13.88
C GLY A 410 -10.50 6.23 12.79
N LEU A 411 -10.85 7.46 13.16
CA LEU A 411 -11.03 8.54 12.20
C LEU A 411 -9.69 9.28 12.04
N HIS A 412 -9.13 9.27 10.83
CA HIS A 412 -7.85 9.91 10.54
C HIS A 412 -7.96 11.43 10.66
N LEU A 413 -7.01 12.08 11.33
CA LEU A 413 -6.86 13.51 11.61
C LEU A 413 -6.03 14.19 10.52
N THR A 414 -6.66 14.53 9.39
CA THR A 414 -6.02 15.30 8.34
C THR A 414 -6.23 16.79 8.58
N CYS A 415 -5.46 17.35 9.52
CA CYS A 415 -5.52 18.76 9.89
C CYS A 415 -4.32 19.57 9.42
N TRP A 416 -4.06 19.66 8.11
CA TRP A 416 -2.90 20.40 7.58
C TRP A 416 -2.81 21.88 8.00
N ASP A 417 -3.90 22.47 8.48
CA ASP A 417 -4.02 23.84 8.99
C ASP A 417 -3.89 23.96 10.52
N TRP A 418 -3.59 22.87 11.25
CA TRP A 418 -3.64 22.84 12.73
C TRP A 418 -2.71 23.86 13.40
N GLU A 419 -1.54 24.12 12.81
CA GLU A 419 -0.57 25.10 13.34
C GLU A 419 -1.14 26.52 13.35
N ASN A 420 -2.10 26.82 12.46
CA ASN A 420 -2.75 28.11 12.34
C ASN A 420 -4.08 28.16 13.09
N ASP A 421 -4.87 27.08 13.03
CA ASP A 421 -6.22 27.06 13.59
C ASP A 421 -6.65 25.66 14.08
N VAL A 422 -6.15 25.27 15.25
CA VAL A 422 -6.58 24.04 15.93
C VAL A 422 -8.08 24.02 16.25
N GLN A 423 -8.70 25.18 16.50
CA GLN A 423 -10.12 25.24 16.86
C GLN A 423 -11.03 24.93 15.67
N LYS A 424 -10.63 25.34 14.47
CA LYS A 424 -11.27 24.89 13.23
C LYS A 424 -11.15 23.37 13.07
N CYS A 425 -9.97 22.79 13.28
CA CYS A 425 -9.81 21.33 13.25
C CYS A 425 -10.74 20.63 14.27
N VAL A 426 -10.81 21.10 15.52
CA VAL A 426 -11.74 20.58 16.54
C VAL A 426 -13.20 20.63 16.06
N LYS A 427 -13.62 21.78 15.53
CA LYS A 427 -14.99 21.97 15.01
C LYS A 427 -15.28 21.01 13.86
N ASP A 428 -14.40 20.94 12.87
CA ASP A 428 -14.59 20.11 11.68
C ASP A 428 -14.71 18.62 12.07
N TYR A 429 -13.91 18.14 13.02
CA TYR A 429 -13.97 16.75 13.51
C TYR A 429 -15.19 16.47 14.39
N ALA A 430 -15.69 17.48 15.12
CA ALA A 430 -16.99 17.37 15.76
C ALA A 430 -18.12 17.20 14.73
N GLU A 431 -18.09 17.94 13.63
CA GLU A 431 -19.05 17.84 12.50
C GLU A 431 -18.92 16.50 11.74
N LEU A 432 -17.70 15.98 11.52
CA LEU A 432 -17.46 14.63 10.99
C LEU A 432 -17.96 13.51 11.91
N GLY A 433 -18.28 13.83 13.17
CA GLY A 433 -18.79 12.86 14.13
C GLY A 433 -17.69 12.03 14.80
N ALA A 434 -16.48 12.58 14.97
CA ALA A 434 -15.33 11.91 15.60
C ALA A 434 -15.64 11.28 16.98
N LYS A 435 -16.60 11.83 17.73
CA LYS A 435 -17.09 11.24 19.00
C LYS A 435 -17.64 9.81 18.86
N ASN A 436 -18.05 9.41 17.66
CA ASN A 436 -18.58 8.09 17.36
C ASN A 436 -17.47 7.08 17.00
N ALA A 437 -16.29 7.56 16.57
CA ALA A 437 -15.12 6.71 16.36
C ALA A 437 -14.59 6.15 17.69
N ASP A 438 -13.75 5.13 17.63
CA ASP A 438 -13.14 4.53 18.83
C ASP A 438 -11.85 5.22 19.23
N PHE A 439 -11.13 5.77 18.24
CA PHE A 439 -9.91 6.56 18.41
C PHE A 439 -9.75 7.54 17.24
N LEU A 440 -8.77 8.41 17.37
CA LEU A 440 -8.26 9.27 16.30
C LEU A 440 -6.94 8.71 15.80
N VAL A 441 -6.64 8.90 14.51
CA VAL A 441 -5.34 8.53 13.93
C VAL A 441 -4.69 9.77 13.36
N THR A 442 -3.38 9.95 13.42
CA THR A 442 -2.72 11.12 12.83
C THR A 442 -1.33 10.77 12.37
N ASP A 443 -0.97 11.25 11.19
CA ASP A 443 0.39 11.14 10.68
C ASP A 443 1.32 12.16 11.31
N VAL A 444 2.56 11.73 11.49
CA VAL A 444 3.63 12.58 12.02
C VAL A 444 4.45 13.11 10.86
N SER A 445 4.85 12.21 9.95
CA SER A 445 5.38 12.55 8.64
C SER A 445 5.43 11.29 7.77
N ASP A 446 5.28 11.46 6.47
CA ASP A 446 5.39 10.38 5.49
C ASP A 446 6.84 10.00 5.16
N ARG A 447 7.83 10.85 5.49
CA ARG A 447 9.25 10.65 5.16
C ARG A 447 10.18 11.09 6.29
N ASP A 448 11.40 10.55 6.28
CA ASP A 448 12.43 10.94 7.23
C ASP A 448 12.89 12.38 7.01
N ALA A 449 13.19 13.10 8.09
CA ALA A 449 13.59 14.49 8.03
C ALA A 449 14.85 14.74 7.17
N GLY A 450 15.80 13.80 7.23
CA GLY A 450 17.01 13.79 6.41
C GLY A 450 16.71 13.64 4.92
N TRP A 451 15.59 13.02 4.53
CA TRP A 451 15.15 12.98 3.14
C TRP A 451 14.72 14.37 2.69
N TYR A 452 13.90 15.06 3.47
CA TYR A 452 13.44 16.43 3.18
C TYR A 452 14.57 17.46 3.18
N ALA A 453 15.58 17.29 4.04
CA ALA A 453 16.71 18.21 4.16
C ALA A 453 17.62 18.20 2.92
N LYS A 454 17.55 17.18 2.05
CA LYS A 454 18.35 17.15 0.82
C LYS A 454 17.89 18.24 -0.14
N PRO A 455 18.81 19.01 -0.77
CA PRO A 455 18.44 20.02 -1.76
C PRO A 455 17.61 19.46 -2.92
N ALA A 456 17.90 18.23 -3.36
CA ALA A 456 17.15 17.54 -4.41
C ALA A 456 15.67 17.28 -4.05
N ASN A 457 15.35 17.31 -2.76
CA ASN A 457 14.04 17.00 -2.20
C ASN A 457 13.36 18.23 -1.58
N GLY A 458 13.82 19.43 -1.96
CA GLY A 458 13.26 20.71 -1.52
C GLY A 458 14.00 21.37 -0.35
N GLY A 459 14.99 20.71 0.26
CA GLY A 459 15.85 21.32 1.29
C GLY A 459 15.11 21.80 2.53
N ARG A 460 13.98 21.16 2.88
CA ARG A 460 13.13 21.56 4.01
C ARG A 460 13.65 20.96 5.31
N ASN A 461 13.77 21.79 6.34
CA ASN A 461 14.08 21.30 7.68
C ASN A 461 12.80 20.80 8.37
N THR A 462 12.69 19.49 8.52
CA THR A 462 11.56 18.81 9.19
C THR A 462 12.02 17.98 10.40
N PHE A 463 13.25 18.23 10.86
CA PHE A 463 13.69 17.79 12.19
C PHE A 463 12.91 18.56 13.26
N TRP A 464 12.67 17.89 14.37
CA TRP A 464 11.99 18.44 15.53
C TRP A 464 12.96 19.15 16.48
N THR A 465 12.58 20.36 16.84
CA THR A 465 12.96 20.96 18.12
C THR A 465 12.00 20.48 19.21
N ASP A 466 12.41 20.54 20.48
CA ASP A 466 11.52 20.25 21.62
C ASP A 466 10.26 21.13 21.60
N GLN A 467 10.37 22.36 21.09
CA GLN A 467 9.22 23.25 20.95
C GLN A 467 8.22 22.72 19.90
N GLN A 468 8.69 22.26 18.74
CA GLN A 468 7.83 21.69 17.70
C GLN A 468 7.16 20.39 18.18
N ALA A 469 7.92 19.53 18.86
CA ALA A 469 7.39 18.29 19.41
C ALA A 469 6.35 18.56 20.52
N ALA A 470 6.60 19.52 21.41
CA ALA A 470 5.64 19.94 22.43
C ALA A 470 4.38 20.57 21.82
N ALA A 471 4.50 21.39 20.77
CA ALA A 471 3.35 21.94 20.05
C ALA A 471 2.50 20.84 19.40
N THR A 472 3.17 19.84 18.82
CA THR A 472 2.54 18.66 18.21
C THR A 472 1.80 17.82 19.26
N LEU A 473 2.41 17.53 20.41
CA LEU A 473 1.71 16.85 21.52
C LEU A 473 0.53 17.66 22.05
N LYS A 474 0.64 18.99 22.11
CA LYS A 474 -0.47 19.86 22.52
C LYS A 474 -1.63 19.78 21.53
N PHE A 475 -1.35 19.70 20.23
CA PHE A 475 -2.37 19.46 19.20
C PHE A 475 -3.09 18.12 19.44
N TYR A 476 -2.35 17.03 19.59
CA TYR A 476 -2.93 15.70 19.86
C TYR A 476 -3.79 15.71 21.12
N LYS A 477 -3.28 16.29 22.20
CA LYS A 477 -4.02 16.44 23.46
C LYS A 477 -5.32 17.21 23.27
N THR A 478 -5.27 18.34 22.56
CA THR A 478 -6.45 19.17 22.31
C THR A 478 -7.51 18.38 21.54
N MET A 479 -7.11 17.64 20.50
CA MET A 479 -8.03 16.81 19.72
C MET A 479 -8.60 15.66 20.56
N ALA A 480 -7.77 15.01 21.36
CA ALA A 480 -8.19 13.91 22.21
C ALA A 480 -9.22 14.35 23.26
N GLU A 481 -8.94 15.44 23.98
CA GLU A 481 -9.82 16.01 25.00
C GLU A 481 -11.12 16.55 24.39
N SER A 482 -11.04 17.19 23.22
CA SER A 482 -12.22 17.77 22.54
C SER A 482 -13.18 16.70 21.99
N THR A 483 -12.64 15.57 21.53
CA THR A 483 -13.44 14.46 20.98
C THR A 483 -13.78 13.39 22.01
N GLY A 484 -13.06 13.35 23.14
CA GLY A 484 -13.13 12.29 24.13
C GLY A 484 -12.54 10.97 23.63
N LYS A 485 -11.56 11.00 22.72
CA LYS A 485 -10.99 9.82 22.07
C LYS A 485 -9.46 9.82 22.15
N PRO A 486 -8.82 8.66 22.38
CA PRO A 486 -7.36 8.59 22.36
C PRO A 486 -6.83 8.76 20.93
N VAL A 487 -5.54 9.10 20.81
CA VAL A 487 -4.85 9.28 19.52
C VAL A 487 -3.88 8.14 19.25
N VAL A 488 -3.88 7.63 18.02
CA VAL A 488 -2.89 6.70 17.49
C VAL A 488 -1.98 7.47 16.54
N LEU A 489 -0.68 7.49 16.82
CA LEU A 489 0.30 8.09 15.91
C LEU A 489 0.64 7.08 14.82
N TRP A 490 0.24 7.40 13.61
CA TRP A 490 0.48 6.64 12.40
C TRP A 490 0.52 7.68 11.29
N GLN A 491 1.60 7.93 10.58
CA GLN A 491 2.81 7.17 10.46
C GLN A 491 4.02 7.94 10.98
N VAL A 492 4.89 7.25 11.74
CA VAL A 492 6.11 7.83 12.29
C VAL A 492 7.34 7.35 11.50
N PRO A 493 8.16 8.23 10.90
CA PRO A 493 9.41 7.83 10.25
C PRO A 493 10.37 7.08 11.19
N VAL A 494 11.17 6.18 10.63
CA VAL A 494 12.02 5.23 11.41
C VAL A 494 13.49 5.66 11.47
N GLY A 495 13.84 6.75 10.78
CA GLY A 495 15.18 7.31 10.76
C GLY A 495 15.75 7.58 12.17
N ASN A 496 17.07 7.66 12.24
CA ASN A 496 17.76 8.08 13.46
C ASN A 496 19.02 8.88 13.12
N MET A 497 19.51 9.69 14.05
CA MET A 497 20.59 10.64 13.79
C MET A 497 21.93 10.00 13.38
N ARG A 498 22.10 8.68 13.52
CA ARG A 498 23.30 7.95 13.09
C ARG A 498 23.30 7.56 11.60
N GLN A 499 22.17 7.75 10.91
CA GLN A 499 22.04 7.45 9.49
C GLN A 499 22.85 8.44 8.62
N ASN A 500 23.10 8.06 7.37
CA ASN A 500 24.00 8.79 6.46
C ASN A 500 23.29 9.59 5.35
N ASN A 501 21.96 9.69 5.40
CA ASN A 501 21.11 10.37 4.40
C ASN A 501 21.23 9.81 2.98
N THR A 502 21.39 8.49 2.88
CA THR A 502 21.33 7.73 1.62
C THR A 502 20.06 6.90 1.54
N LEU A 503 19.80 6.31 0.37
CA LEU A 503 18.61 5.50 0.10
C LEU A 503 18.37 4.47 1.23
N ASN A 504 17.16 4.46 1.81
CA ASN A 504 16.76 3.64 2.95
C ASN A 504 17.51 3.90 4.28
N HIS A 505 18.33 4.95 4.37
CA HIS A 505 19.19 5.27 5.51
C HIS A 505 19.22 6.78 5.75
N TYR A 506 18.11 7.33 6.22
CA TYR A 506 17.92 8.76 6.46
C TYR A 506 17.88 9.10 7.94
N GLN A 507 18.44 10.26 8.27
CA GLN A 507 18.37 10.78 9.62
C GLN A 507 16.94 11.22 9.92
N ASP A 508 16.49 10.90 11.12
CA ASP A 508 15.28 11.46 11.73
C ASP A 508 15.51 11.47 13.24
N ASP A 509 14.73 12.25 13.98
CA ASP A 509 14.84 12.44 15.42
C ASP A 509 13.61 11.94 16.19
N LYS A 510 12.51 11.64 15.50
CA LYS A 510 11.21 11.31 16.12
C LYS A 510 11.27 10.03 16.93
N VAL A 511 11.95 8.98 16.43
CA VAL A 511 12.12 7.72 17.18
C VAL A 511 12.86 7.97 18.49
N ASP A 512 13.97 8.70 18.46
CA ASP A 512 14.75 8.98 19.67
C ASP A 512 13.98 9.88 20.63
N TRP A 513 13.30 10.90 20.10
CA TRP A 513 12.52 11.86 20.86
C TRP A 513 11.31 11.22 21.55
N PHE A 514 10.50 10.42 20.85
CA PHE A 514 9.33 9.78 21.44
C PHE A 514 9.72 8.86 22.61
N PHE A 515 10.76 8.05 22.45
CA PHE A 515 11.19 7.12 23.49
C PHE A 515 11.84 7.81 24.71
N SER A 516 12.29 9.06 24.59
CA SER A 516 12.75 9.86 25.74
C SER A 516 11.63 10.68 26.41
N HIS A 517 10.44 10.74 25.81
CA HIS A 517 9.31 11.58 26.27
C HIS A 517 7.99 10.80 26.44
N LEU A 518 8.05 9.47 26.63
CA LEU A 518 6.86 8.61 26.63
C LEU A 518 5.78 9.01 27.65
N ASP A 519 6.16 9.54 28.82
CA ASP A 519 5.19 10.06 29.79
C ASP A 519 4.42 11.27 29.25
N GLN A 520 5.10 12.20 28.56
CA GLN A 520 4.46 13.36 27.94
C GLN A 520 3.56 12.93 26.77
N VAL A 521 3.99 11.90 26.02
CA VAL A 521 3.18 11.30 24.95
C VAL A 521 1.90 10.69 25.52
N ALA A 522 2.00 9.93 26.60
CA ALA A 522 0.83 9.36 27.28
C ALA A 522 -0.08 10.45 27.88
N ASP A 523 0.49 11.50 28.48
CA ASP A 523 -0.25 12.66 29.01
C ASP A 523 -0.96 13.50 27.94
N ALA A 524 -0.61 13.30 26.66
CA ALA A 524 -1.32 13.84 25.49
C ALA A 524 -2.43 12.90 24.97
N HIS A 525 -2.78 11.85 25.73
CA HIS A 525 -3.75 10.81 25.38
C HIS A 525 -3.40 10.02 24.11
N VAL A 526 -2.11 9.95 23.78
CA VAL A 526 -1.64 9.02 22.74
C VAL A 526 -1.66 7.60 23.32
N ALA A 527 -2.30 6.70 22.60
CA ALA A 527 -2.46 5.30 23.00
C ALA A 527 -1.57 4.33 22.21
N ALA A 528 -1.09 4.73 21.03
CA ALA A 528 -0.15 3.94 20.24
C ALA A 528 0.79 4.83 19.41
N ILE A 529 2.03 4.36 19.21
CA ILE A 529 2.99 4.93 18.27
C ILE A 529 3.39 3.85 17.26
N LEU A 530 3.08 4.10 15.98
CA LEU A 530 3.27 3.15 14.89
C LEU A 530 4.29 3.69 13.89
N PHE A 531 5.46 3.03 13.85
CA PHE A 531 6.61 3.44 13.07
C PHE A 531 6.65 2.76 11.70
N GLY A 532 6.95 3.50 10.65
CA GLY A 532 7.25 2.92 9.35
C GLY A 532 7.34 3.95 8.24
N ALA A 533 7.88 3.52 7.11
CA ALA A 533 8.14 4.36 5.95
C ALA A 533 6.84 4.73 5.21
N GLY A 534 6.45 6.02 5.19
CA GLY A 534 5.22 6.50 4.52
C GLY A 534 5.32 6.68 3.05
N GLN A 535 6.55 6.58 2.58
CA GLN A 535 6.83 6.40 1.18
C GLN A 535 7.96 5.39 1.01
N GLN A 536 8.15 4.94 -0.22
CA GLN A 536 9.28 4.09 -0.57
C GLN A 536 10.60 4.82 -0.29
N GLU A 537 11.71 4.08 -0.27
CA GLU A 537 13.06 4.65 -0.15
C GLU A 537 13.41 5.29 1.21
N GLN A 538 12.51 5.28 2.20
CA GLN A 538 12.78 5.79 3.54
C GLN A 538 13.46 4.75 4.43
N THR A 539 13.97 5.18 5.58
CA THR A 539 14.43 4.28 6.62
C THR A 539 13.29 3.40 7.10
N THR A 540 13.57 2.12 7.22
CA THR A 540 12.64 1.09 7.68
C THR A 540 13.15 0.48 8.97
N VAL A 541 12.33 -0.33 9.64
CA VAL A 541 12.79 -1.10 10.82
C VAL A 541 13.96 -2.02 10.47
N GLU A 542 14.03 -2.48 9.22
CA GLU A 542 15.10 -3.33 8.69
C GLU A 542 16.41 -2.58 8.45
N THR A 543 16.36 -1.26 8.23
CA THR A 543 17.51 -0.45 7.78
C THR A 543 17.93 0.62 8.79
N ASP A 544 17.21 0.78 9.90
CA ASP A 544 17.51 1.76 10.94
C ASP A 544 18.73 1.39 11.83
N GLY A 545 19.35 0.23 11.59
CA GLY A 545 20.46 -0.26 12.40
C GLY A 545 20.04 -0.87 13.75
N GLY A 546 18.78 -1.29 13.88
CA GLY A 546 18.22 -1.88 15.10
C GLY A 546 17.82 -0.86 16.17
N ASN A 547 17.67 0.42 15.81
CA ASN A 547 17.37 1.49 16.77
C ASN A 547 16.00 1.29 17.42
N LEU A 548 14.95 1.11 16.60
CA LEU A 548 13.59 0.89 17.06
C LEU A 548 13.45 -0.42 17.82
N ILE A 549 14.10 -1.50 17.33
CA ILE A 549 14.12 -2.81 18.00
C ILE A 549 14.69 -2.67 19.42
N GLY A 550 15.88 -2.08 19.55
CA GLY A 550 16.53 -1.88 20.84
C GLY A 550 15.69 -1.05 21.82
N LYS A 551 15.07 0.03 21.33
CA LYS A 551 14.18 0.88 22.14
C LYS A 551 12.91 0.17 22.56
N THR A 552 12.30 -0.63 21.68
CA THR A 552 11.09 -1.40 22.00
C THR A 552 11.37 -2.45 23.07
N ILE A 553 12.52 -3.12 23.00
CA ILE A 553 12.98 -4.05 24.05
C ILE A 553 13.16 -3.31 25.37
N ALA A 554 13.88 -2.19 25.37
CA ALA A 554 14.11 -1.40 26.58
C ALA A 554 12.80 -0.91 27.23
N TYR A 555 11.88 -0.39 26.41
CA TYR A 555 10.55 0.05 26.83
C TYR A 555 9.73 -1.08 27.48
N ARG A 556 9.76 -2.28 26.90
CA ARG A 556 9.01 -3.42 27.46
C ARG A 556 9.67 -3.96 28.72
N ASN A 557 11.01 -3.94 28.80
CA ASN A 557 11.74 -4.31 30.00
C ASN A 557 11.51 -3.35 31.18
N SER A 558 11.18 -2.08 30.92
CA SER A 558 10.81 -1.13 31.98
C SER A 558 9.37 -1.27 32.46
N GLY A 559 8.58 -2.17 31.89
CA GLY A 559 7.15 -2.37 32.21
C GLY A 559 6.20 -1.55 31.33
N GLY A 560 6.73 -0.72 30.42
CA GLY A 560 5.96 0.18 29.57
C GLY A 560 5.44 1.43 30.30
N THR A 561 4.91 2.36 29.52
CA THR A 561 4.33 3.63 30.02
C THR A 561 2.82 3.48 30.14
N PRO A 562 2.22 3.67 31.33
CA PRO A 562 0.78 3.62 31.52
C PRO A 562 0.03 4.65 30.68
N LEU A 563 -1.14 4.28 30.16
CA LEU A 563 -2.07 5.20 29.49
C LEU A 563 -2.67 6.20 30.48
N ARG A 564 -3.09 7.36 29.98
CA ARG A 564 -3.68 8.46 30.76
C ARG A 564 -5.12 8.72 30.38
#